data_AF-A0A8T4H9I0-F1
#
_entry.id   AF-A0A8T4H9I0-F1
#
_cell.length_a   1.000
_cell.length_b   1.000
_cell.length_c   1.000
_cell.angle_alpha   90.00
_cell.angle_beta   90.00
_cell.angle_gamma   90.00
#
_symmetry.space_group_name_H-M   'P 1'
#
loop_
_entity.id
_entity.type
_entity.pdbx_description
1 polymer ?
#
loop_
_entity_poly.entity_id
_entity_poly.type
_entity_poly.pdbx_seq_one_letter_code
_entity_poly.pdbx_strand_id
1 'polypeptide(L)' 'MIDKLPEKQRLVMYLRDIEEYEIDDIATLTGSTEPAVRTNLSRARAVVKMQLTKVFDYEKRRIG' A
#
# COMPACT_ATOMS: atom_id res chain seq x y z
N MET A 1 -8.70 2.17 7.10
CA MET A 1 -7.65 3.06 6.51
C MET A 1 -7.00 2.39 5.32
N ILE A 2 -6.46 1.18 5.49
CA ILE A 2 -6.07 0.29 4.38
C ILE A 2 -7.28 -0.23 3.56
N ASP A 3 -8.48 -0.21 4.12
CA ASP A 3 -9.72 -0.71 3.49
C ASP A 3 -10.18 0.10 2.28
N LYS A 4 -9.66 1.33 2.12
CA LYS A 4 -9.96 2.18 0.96
C LYS A 4 -9.09 1.87 -0.25
N LEU A 5 -8.06 1.04 -0.09
CA LEU A 5 -7.27 0.54 -1.20
C LEU A 5 -8.10 -0.49 -1.97
N PRO A 6 -8.09 -0.45 -3.32
CA PRO A 6 -8.52 -1.58 -4.14
C PRO A 6 -7.86 -2.86 -3.64
N GLU A 7 -8.60 -3.96 -3.63
CA GLU A 7 -8.17 -5.24 -3.05
C GLU A 7 -6.78 -5.67 -3.56
N LYS A 8 -6.52 -5.53 -4.85
CA LYS A 8 -5.21 -5.84 -5.46
C LYS A 8 -4.07 -4.99 -4.91
N GLN A 9 -4.29 -3.70 -4.65
CA GLN A 9 -3.26 -2.80 -4.10
C GLN A 9 -2.96 -3.13 -2.64
N ARG A 10 -4.00 -3.49 -1.87
CA ARG A 10 -3.86 -3.95 -0.48
C ARG A 10 -3.07 -5.25 -0.41
N LEU A 11 -3.43 -6.22 -1.26
CA LEU A 11 -2.80 -7.53 -1.29
C LEU A 11 -1.30 -7.43 -1.65
N VAL A 12 -0.94 -6.69 -2.71
CA VAL A 12 0.49 -6.56 -3.07
C VAL A 12 1.29 -5.83 -1.99
N MET A 13 0.71 -4.83 -1.33
CA MET A 13 1.36 -4.11 -0.24
C MET A 13 1.56 -5.00 0.97
N TYR A 14 0.58 -5.82 1.34
CA TYR A 14 0.72 -6.80 2.42
C TYR A 14 1.83 -7.80 2.12
N LEU A 15 1.80 -8.42 0.93
CA LEU A 15 2.80 -9.41 0.54
C LEU A 15 4.23 -8.82 0.49
N ARG A 16 4.39 -7.55 0.06
CA ARG A 16 5.72 -6.94 -0.01
C ARG A 16 6.20 -6.31 1.30
N ASP A 17 5.34 -5.52 1.95
CA ASP A 17 5.75 -4.64 3.05
C ASP A 17 5.58 -5.29 4.42
N ILE A 18 4.83 -6.41 4.51
CA ILE A 18 4.61 -7.17 5.76
C ILE A 18 5.24 -8.55 5.68
N GLU A 19 4.98 -9.29 4.61
CA GLU A 19 5.47 -10.67 4.42
C GLU A 19 6.82 -10.74 3.67
N GLU A 20 7.34 -9.59 3.23
CA GLU A 20 8.66 -9.45 2.59
C GLU A 20 8.91 -10.30 1.32
N TYR A 21 7.85 -10.71 0.60
CA TYR A 21 8.00 -11.43 -0.66
C TYR A 21 8.68 -10.59 -1.75
N GLU A 22 9.38 -11.28 -2.67
CA GLU A 22 9.95 -10.64 -3.85
C GLU A 22 8.89 -10.28 -4.92
N ILE A 23 9.20 -9.28 -5.75
CA ILE A 23 8.21 -8.73 -6.68
C ILE A 23 7.80 -9.74 -7.75
N ASP A 24 8.72 -10.59 -8.19
CA ASP A 24 8.50 -11.69 -9.12
C ASP A 24 7.65 -12.82 -8.52
N ASP A 25 7.87 -13.16 -7.25
CA ASP A 25 7.01 -14.09 -6.51
C ASP A 25 5.58 -13.53 -6.38
N ILE A 26 5.44 -12.26 -6.02
CA ILE A 26 4.13 -11.60 -5.92
C ILE A 26 3.44 -11.56 -7.29
N ALA A 27 4.19 -11.28 -8.37
CA ALA A 27 3.65 -11.28 -9.72
C ALA A 27 3.08 -12.67 -10.09
N THR A 28 3.83 -13.73 -9.78
CA THR A 28 3.41 -15.12 -10.00
C THR A 28 2.19 -15.49 -9.15
N LEU A 29 2.22 -15.21 -7.85
CA LEU A 29 1.12 -15.51 -6.91
C LEU A 29 -0.18 -14.78 -7.25
N THR A 30 -0.08 -13.55 -7.75
CA THR A 30 -1.25 -12.71 -8.08
C THR A 30 -1.68 -12.79 -9.54
N GLY A 31 -1.03 -13.64 -10.36
CA GLY A 31 -1.31 -13.75 -11.80
C GLY A 31 -1.15 -12.42 -12.54
N SER A 32 -0.19 -11.60 -12.11
CA SER A 32 0.07 -10.26 -12.62
C SER A 32 1.50 -10.15 -13.15
N THR A 33 1.86 -9.04 -13.79
CA THR A 33 3.24 -8.78 -14.23
C THR A 33 4.00 -7.96 -13.18
N GLU A 34 5.32 -8.12 -13.07
CA GLU A 34 6.13 -7.32 -12.14
C GLU A 34 5.92 -5.79 -12.29
N PRO A 35 5.80 -5.20 -13.50
CA PRO A 35 5.49 -3.78 -13.66
C PRO A 35 4.13 -3.40 -13.06
N ALA A 36 3.12 -4.28 -13.16
CA ALA A 36 1.82 -4.08 -12.56
C ALA A 36 1.91 -4.12 -11.02
N VAL A 37 2.70 -5.05 -10.46
CA VAL A 37 2.97 -5.12 -9.01
C VAL A 37 3.65 -3.85 -8.52
N ARG A 38 4.72 -3.39 -9.18
CA ARG A 38 5.42 -2.13 -8.85
C ARG A 38 4.49 -0.92 -8.88
N THR A 39 3.63 -0.84 -9.89
CA THR A 39 2.66 0.25 -10.03
C THR A 39 1.61 0.22 -8.91
N ASN A 40 1.07 -0.96 -8.60
CA ASN A 40 0.09 -1.14 -7.54
C ASN A 40 0.70 -0.83 -6.16
N LEU A 41 1.94 -1.25 -5.90
CA LEU A 41 2.69 -0.92 -4.69
C LEU A 41 2.90 0.59 -4.53
N SER A 42 3.33 1.28 -5.59
CA SER A 42 3.53 2.73 -5.58
C SER A 42 2.24 3.46 -5.19
N ARG A 43 1.12 3.08 -5.81
CA ARG A 43 -0.21 3.65 -5.52
C ARG A 43 -0.66 3.33 -4.09
N ALA A 44 -0.47 2.09 -3.65
CA ALA A 44 -0.83 1.67 -2.30
C ALA A 44 -0.12 2.52 -1.24
N ARG A 45 1.22 2.64 -1.36
CA ARG A 45 2.05 3.41 -0.43
C ARG A 45 1.70 4.90 -0.45
N ALA A 46 1.40 5.48 -1.62
CA ALA A 46 0.99 6.89 -1.72
C ALA A 46 -0.32 7.16 -0.94
N VAL A 47 -1.30 6.26 -1.06
CA VAL A 47 -2.57 6.37 -0.33
C VAL A 47 -2.36 6.23 1.18
N VAL A 48 -1.57 5.23 1.62
CA VAL A 48 -1.27 5.03 3.04
C VAL A 48 -0.55 6.24 3.63
N LYS A 49 0.47 6.77 2.93
CA LYS A 49 1.18 7.99 3.36
C LYS A 49 0.23 9.18 3.53
N MET A 50 -0.62 9.44 2.53
CA MET A 50 -1.60 10.52 2.60
C MET A 50 -2.56 10.38 3.78
N GLN A 51 -3.01 9.16 4.08
CA GLN A 51 -3.91 8.93 5.21
C GLN A 51 -3.21 9.14 6.55
N LEU A 52 -1.97 8.67 6.70
CA LEU A 52 -1.17 8.91 7.89
C LEU A 52 -0.94 10.41 8.11
N THR A 53 -0.57 11.16 7.07
CA THR A 53 -0.43 12.62 7.15
C THR A 53 -1.72 13.29 7.63
N LYS A 54 -2.89 12.88 7.12
CA LYS A 54 -4.18 13.43 7.59
C LYS A 54 -4.45 13.16 9.07
N VAL A 55 -4.06 11.98 9.58
CA VAL A 55 -4.21 11.64 11.00
C VAL A 55 -3.30 12.53 11.84
N PHE A 56 -2.02 12.63 11.51
CA PHE A 56 -1.07 13.47 12.23
C PHE A 56 -1.45 14.96 12.18
N ASP A 57 -1.91 15.46 11.04
CA ASP A 57 -2.38 16.86 10.89
C ASP A 57 -3.65 17.13 11.69
N TYR A 58 -4.51 16.11 11.88
CA TYR A 58 -5.71 16.23 12.70
C TYR A 58 -5.35 16.23 14.19
N GLU A 59 -4.46 15.35 14.62
CA GLU A 59 -3.94 15.35 15.99
C GLU A 59 -3.27 16.67 16.32
N LYS A 60 -2.37 17.16 15.46
CA LYS A 60 -1.68 18.44 15.67
C LYS A 60 -2.62 19.64 15.84
N ARG A 61 -3.79 19.63 15.18
CA ARG A 61 -4.82 20.68 15.30
C ARG A 61 -5.69 20.56 16.55
N ARG A 62 -5.73 19.40 17.22
CA ARG A 62 -6.52 19.19 18.46
C ARG A 62 -5.76 19.53 19.72
N ILE A 63 -4.43 19.54 19.65
CA ILE A 63 -3.54 19.79 20.79
C ILE A 63 -2.96 21.22 20.76
N GLY A 64 -3.27 21.99 19.73
CA GLY A 64 -2.83 23.38 19.53
C GLY A 64 -3.94 24.39 19.75
#